data_AF-A0A345IIP7-F1
#
_entry.id   AF-A0A345IIP7-F1
#
_cell.length_a   1.000
_cell.length_b   1.000
_cell.length_c   1.000
_cell.angle_alpha   90.00
_cell.angle_beta   90.00
_cell.angle_gamma   90.00
#
_symmetry.space_group_name_H-M   'P 1'
#
loop_
_entity.id
_entity.type
_entity.pdbx_description
1 polymer ?
#
loop_
_entity_poly.entity_id
_entity_poly.type
_entity_poly.pdbx_seq_one_letter_code
_entity_poly.pdbx_strand_id
1 'polypeptide(L)'
;MAWNIHPHWNAPLSPLLWLEIATHGLAPQAAERVRAEHLAHLDDAVDAGESVEDVLREWGDPHRANDAFRKAHLTVTDRGLLHPGYALSAAGWRRAVFEEGEAGRAGMVILLPLLFTVLNANLHLPPAAGIAAALLIVLLVPTLRWLVIAGLRLSGAARVVAAWLFSAPGTIMALLLGVFWWRWDSGQPDGLGLGVVAALLLLWFWRLWAGLRALHKVESSNAVN
;
A
#
# COMPACT_ATOMS: atom_id res chain seq x y z
N MET A 1 16.29 12.29 35.71
CA MET A 1 15.69 10.96 35.95
C MET A 1 15.37 10.34 34.59
N ALA A 2 16.27 9.53 34.07
CA ALA A 2 16.09 8.81 32.82
C ALA A 2 15.41 7.48 33.14
N TRP A 3 14.20 7.27 32.61
CA TRP A 3 13.50 5.99 32.69
C TRP A 3 14.11 5.05 31.65
N ASN A 4 15.14 4.32 32.05
CA ASN A 4 15.64 3.16 31.31
C ASN A 4 14.69 1.99 31.56
N ILE A 5 13.61 1.92 30.79
CA ILE A 5 12.77 0.72 30.72
C ILE A 5 13.28 -0.11 29.54
N HIS A 6 14.43 -0.77 29.73
CA HIS A 6 14.73 -1.96 28.94
C HIS A 6 13.93 -3.10 29.56
N PRO A 7 12.96 -3.71 28.86
CA PRO A 7 12.34 -4.94 29.36
C PRO A 7 13.43 -5.99 29.44
N HIS A 8 13.60 -6.53 30.64
CA HIS A 8 14.54 -7.59 30.97
C HIS A 8 13.94 -8.89 30.40
N TRP A 9 14.37 -9.27 29.20
CA TRP A 9 14.02 -10.53 28.56
C TRP A 9 14.78 -11.70 29.24
N ASN A 10 14.45 -11.97 30.51
CA ASN A 10 15.10 -13.00 31.33
C ASN A 10 14.37 -14.35 31.30
N ALA A 11 13.38 -14.53 30.42
CA ALA A 11 12.80 -15.84 30.12
C ALA A 11 13.49 -16.40 28.86
N PRO A 12 13.88 -17.69 28.83
CA PRO A 12 14.40 -18.30 27.61
C PRO A 12 13.36 -18.14 26.52
N LEU A 13 13.73 -17.45 25.45
CA LEU A 13 12.85 -17.16 24.33
C LEU A 13 12.58 -18.49 23.62
N SER A 14 11.34 -18.96 23.57
CA SER A 14 11.03 -20.19 22.84
C SER A 14 11.18 -19.96 21.33
N PRO A 15 11.49 -21.01 20.54
CA PRO A 15 11.60 -20.88 19.08
C PRO A 15 10.34 -20.31 18.42
N LEU A 16 9.15 -20.70 18.93
CA LEU A 16 7.89 -20.18 18.44
C LEU A 16 7.72 -18.68 18.71
N LEU A 17 8.09 -18.22 19.91
CA LEU A 17 8.03 -16.80 20.25
C LEU A 17 9.05 -15.99 19.44
N TRP A 18 10.24 -16.54 19.23
CA TRP A 18 11.25 -15.95 18.34
C TRP A 18 10.68 -15.72 16.95
N LEU A 19 10.08 -16.76 16.36
CA LEU A 19 9.53 -16.72 15.01
C LEU A 19 8.32 -15.80 14.91
N GLU A 20 7.49 -15.70 15.95
CA GLU A 20 6.37 -14.76 15.99
C GLU A 20 6.86 -13.31 15.85
N ILE A 21 7.89 -12.94 16.63
CA ILE A 21 8.51 -11.61 16.56
C ILE A 21 9.20 -11.41 15.21
N ALA A 22 10.01 -12.39 14.79
CA ALA A 22 10.79 -12.31 13.56
C ALA A 22 9.91 -12.22 12.30
N THR A 23 8.72 -12.82 12.30
CA THR A 23 7.80 -12.78 11.16
C THR A 23 6.70 -11.72 11.26
N HIS A 24 6.73 -10.90 12.30
CA HIS A 24 5.70 -9.87 12.50
C HIS A 24 5.62 -8.89 11.32
N GLY A 25 4.41 -8.61 10.83
CA GLY A 25 4.16 -7.69 9.71
C GLY A 25 4.49 -8.22 8.31
N LEU A 26 5.04 -9.45 8.19
CA LEU A 26 5.13 -10.15 6.91
C LEU A 26 3.75 -10.52 6.39
N ALA A 27 3.61 -10.64 5.07
CA ALA A 27 2.38 -11.18 4.48
C ALA A 27 2.19 -12.64 4.96
N PRO A 28 0.94 -13.11 5.19
CA PRO A 28 0.69 -14.42 5.81
C PRO A 28 1.45 -15.58 5.16
N GLN A 29 1.43 -15.68 3.83
CA GLN A 29 2.15 -16.72 3.08
C GLN A 29 3.68 -16.61 3.14
N ALA A 30 4.22 -15.41 3.38
CA ALA A 30 5.65 -15.22 3.58
C ALA A 30 6.04 -15.60 5.02
N ALA A 31 5.24 -15.19 6.00
CA ALA A 31 5.41 -15.59 7.39
C ALA A 31 5.35 -17.12 7.55
N GLU A 32 4.39 -17.78 6.93
CA GLU A 32 4.25 -19.25 6.92
C GLU A 32 5.48 -19.93 6.33
N ARG A 33 5.98 -19.46 5.18
CA ARG A 33 7.18 -20.01 4.54
C ARG A 33 8.42 -19.87 5.41
N VAL A 34 8.67 -18.67 5.93
CA VAL A 34 9.82 -18.41 6.82
C VAL A 34 9.75 -19.26 8.07
N ARG A 35 8.55 -19.38 8.69
CA ARG A 35 8.35 -20.25 9.85
C ARG A 35 8.62 -21.70 9.53
N ALA A 36 8.10 -22.21 8.42
CA ALA A 36 8.30 -23.60 8.00
C ALA A 36 9.79 -23.90 7.76
N GLU A 37 10.51 -23.00 7.09
CA GLU A 37 11.94 -23.15 6.81
C GLU A 37 12.78 -23.16 8.10
N HIS A 38 12.50 -22.24 9.03
CA HIS A 38 13.25 -22.18 10.29
C HIS A 38 12.92 -23.34 11.21
N LEU A 39 11.66 -23.80 11.25
CA LEU A 39 11.30 -24.98 12.03
C LEU A 39 11.91 -26.25 11.44
N ALA A 40 11.96 -26.39 10.12
CA ALA A 40 12.65 -27.52 9.48
C ALA A 40 14.15 -27.51 9.80
N HIS A 41 14.79 -26.33 9.73
CA HIS A 41 16.20 -26.20 10.09
C HIS A 41 16.45 -26.49 11.58
N LEU A 42 15.54 -26.10 12.47
CA LEU A 42 15.61 -26.45 13.89
C LEU A 42 15.49 -27.96 14.10
N ASP A 43 14.54 -28.61 13.43
CA ASP A 43 14.35 -30.06 13.53
C ASP A 43 15.61 -30.81 13.03
N ASP A 44 16.19 -30.39 11.89
CA ASP A 44 17.43 -30.94 11.35
C ASP A 44 18.62 -30.77 12.31
N ALA A 45 18.74 -29.60 12.95
CA ALA A 45 19.82 -29.31 13.89
C ALA A 45 19.69 -30.13 15.20
N VAL A 46 18.45 -30.27 15.70
CA VAL A 46 18.16 -31.11 16.87
C VAL A 46 18.43 -32.58 16.56
N ASP A 47 18.05 -33.06 15.37
CA ASP A 47 18.36 -34.42 14.91
C ASP A 47 19.86 -34.66 14.75
N ALA A 48 20.64 -33.62 14.41
CA ALA A 48 22.09 -33.63 14.38
C ALA A 48 22.74 -33.56 15.79
N GLY A 49 21.94 -33.38 16.84
CA GLY A 49 22.40 -33.35 18.24
C GLY A 49 22.72 -31.96 18.77
N GLU A 50 22.36 -30.88 18.07
CA GLU A 50 22.49 -29.52 18.58
C GLU A 50 21.40 -29.18 19.59
N SER A 51 21.71 -28.32 20.56
CA SER A 51 20.72 -27.86 21.53
C SER A 51 19.85 -26.75 20.93
N VAL A 52 18.57 -26.70 21.32
CA VAL A 52 17.65 -25.64 20.90
C VAL A 52 18.18 -24.24 21.28
N GLU A 53 18.86 -24.13 22.42
CA GLU A 53 19.48 -22.88 22.86
C GLU A 53 20.64 -22.42 21.96
N ASP A 54 21.41 -23.34 21.39
CA ASP A 54 22.51 -23.02 20.48
C ASP A 54 21.98 -22.56 19.13
N VAL A 55 20.98 -23.24 18.58
CA VAL A 55 20.29 -22.84 17.34
C VAL A 55 19.65 -21.46 17.49
N LEU A 56 18.97 -21.19 18.61
CA LEU A 56 18.41 -19.86 18.88
C LEU A 56 19.47 -18.77 19.03
N ARG A 57 20.65 -19.12 19.57
CA ARG A 57 21.78 -18.18 19.64
C ARG A 57 22.32 -17.85 18.27
N GLU A 58 22.34 -18.81 17.36
CA GLU A 58 22.72 -18.61 15.96
C GLU A 58 21.70 -17.71 15.24
N TRP A 59 20.40 -17.94 15.42
CA TRP A 59 19.35 -17.09 14.87
C TRP A 59 19.44 -15.64 15.39
N GLY A 60 19.93 -15.47 16.61
CA GLY A 60 20.24 -14.17 17.19
C GLY A 60 19.01 -13.35 17.57
N ASP A 61 19.05 -12.04 17.34
CA ASP A 61 17.98 -11.12 17.72
C ASP A 61 16.79 -11.19 16.75
N PRO A 62 15.58 -11.56 17.22
CA PRO A 62 14.40 -11.69 16.35
C PRO A 62 13.98 -10.36 15.71
N HIS A 63 14.28 -9.20 16.31
CA HIS A 63 13.96 -7.91 15.71
C HIS A 63 14.87 -7.60 14.51
N ARG A 64 16.16 -7.94 14.61
CA ARG A 64 17.10 -7.82 13.48
C ARG A 64 16.74 -8.78 12.36
N ALA A 65 16.34 -10.00 12.70
CA ALA A 65 15.82 -10.96 11.72
C ALA A 65 14.54 -10.44 11.05
N ASN A 66 13.62 -9.83 11.81
CA ASN A 66 12.42 -9.18 11.24
C ASN A 66 12.78 -8.10 10.22
N ASP A 67 13.72 -7.22 10.54
CA ASP A 67 14.16 -6.17 9.62
C ASP A 67 14.77 -6.75 8.33
N ALA A 68 15.50 -7.86 8.43
CA ALA A 68 16.03 -8.58 7.27
C ALA A 68 14.90 -9.24 6.46
N PHE A 69 13.98 -9.96 7.11
CA PHE A 69 12.85 -10.61 6.44
C PHE A 69 11.92 -9.61 5.77
N ARG A 70 11.67 -8.43 6.37
CA ARG A 70 10.86 -7.37 5.75
C ARG A 70 11.52 -6.76 4.52
N LYS A 71 12.84 -6.83 4.40
CA LYS A 71 13.57 -6.42 3.19
C LYS A 71 13.48 -7.48 2.10
N ALA A 72 13.60 -8.76 2.46
CA ALA A 72 13.63 -9.88 1.52
C ALA A 72 12.23 -10.33 1.05
N HIS A 73 11.24 -10.35 1.96
CA HIS A 73 9.91 -10.88 1.70
C HIS A 73 8.85 -9.79 1.62
N LEU A 74 7.67 -10.17 1.11
CA LEU A 74 6.50 -9.30 1.07
C LEU A 74 5.95 -9.05 2.48
N THR A 75 5.69 -7.79 2.78
CA THR A 75 4.95 -7.36 3.97
C THR A 75 3.45 -7.27 3.69
N VAL A 76 2.63 -7.15 4.75
CA VAL A 76 1.19 -6.86 4.62
C VAL A 76 0.96 -5.58 3.84
N THR A 77 1.78 -4.54 4.11
CA THR A 77 1.74 -3.27 3.39
C THR A 77 2.10 -3.43 1.92
N ASP A 78 3.16 -4.18 1.59
CA ASP A 78 3.57 -4.44 0.21
C ASP A 78 2.43 -5.12 -0.58
N ARG A 79 1.76 -6.11 0.03
CA ARG A 79 0.62 -6.79 -0.59
C ARG A 79 -0.55 -5.84 -0.87
N GLY A 80 -0.79 -4.87 0.01
CA GLY A 80 -1.81 -3.83 -0.20
C GLY A 80 -1.50 -2.88 -1.36
N LEU A 81 -0.22 -2.74 -1.74
CA LEU A 81 0.20 -1.91 -2.87
C LEU A 81 0.18 -2.67 -4.20
N LEU A 82 0.20 -4.00 -4.15
CA LEU A 82 0.09 -4.85 -5.33
C LEU A 82 -1.38 -5.01 -5.73
N HIS A 83 -1.72 -4.48 -6.89
CA HIS A 83 -3.07 -4.63 -7.43
C HIS A 83 -3.28 -6.05 -7.98
N PRO A 84 -4.22 -6.86 -7.44
CA PRO A 84 -4.41 -8.25 -7.86
C PRO A 84 -4.91 -8.40 -9.31
N GLY A 85 -5.35 -7.29 -9.92
CA GLY A 85 -6.02 -7.26 -11.22
C GLY A 85 -7.53 -7.30 -11.05
N TYR A 86 -8.24 -7.16 -12.16
CA TYR A 86 -9.70 -7.29 -12.19
C TYR A 86 -10.12 -8.28 -13.26
N ALA A 87 -11.22 -8.99 -13.01
CA ALA A 87 -11.92 -9.73 -14.05
C ALA A 87 -12.70 -8.75 -14.94
N LEU A 88 -12.80 -9.03 -16.24
CA LEU A 88 -13.68 -8.30 -17.16
C LEU A 88 -15.13 -8.77 -16.97
N SER A 89 -15.70 -8.49 -15.80
CA SER A 89 -17.04 -8.89 -15.40
C SER A 89 -17.67 -7.83 -14.49
N ALA A 90 -18.99 -7.91 -14.29
CA ALA A 90 -19.69 -7.03 -13.35
C ALA A 90 -19.12 -7.14 -11.92
N ALA A 91 -18.67 -8.33 -11.51
CA ALA A 91 -18.01 -8.52 -10.22
C ALA A 91 -16.65 -7.80 -10.15
N GLY A 92 -15.87 -7.83 -11.23
CA GLY A 92 -14.60 -7.09 -11.33
C GLY A 92 -14.80 -5.57 -11.36
N TRP A 93 -15.83 -5.08 -12.04
CA TRP A 93 -16.22 -3.67 -12.01
C TRP A 93 -16.66 -3.23 -10.61
N ARG A 94 -17.54 -4.00 -9.95
CA ARG A 94 -17.98 -3.73 -8.57
C ARG A 94 -16.78 -3.68 -7.62
N ARG A 95 -15.84 -4.61 -7.78
CA ARG A 95 -14.58 -4.61 -7.04
C ARG A 95 -13.81 -3.32 -7.29
N ALA A 96 -13.67 -2.87 -8.54
CA ALA A 96 -12.98 -1.62 -8.84
C ALA A 96 -13.65 -0.36 -8.25
N VAL A 97 -14.98 -0.33 -8.17
CA VAL A 97 -15.74 0.82 -7.63
C VAL A 97 -15.78 0.85 -6.10
N PHE A 98 -15.89 -0.32 -5.45
CA PHE A 98 -16.14 -0.41 -4.01
C PHE A 98 -14.99 -0.97 -3.18
N GLU A 99 -13.98 -1.58 -3.80
CA GLU A 99 -12.77 -2.09 -3.15
C GLU A 99 -11.68 -1.02 -3.18
N GLU A 100 -11.97 0.10 -2.55
CA GLU A 100 -10.93 0.85 -1.87
C GLU A 100 -11.26 0.73 -0.39
N GLY A 101 -10.27 0.34 0.43
CA GLY A 101 -10.46 0.05 1.86
C GLY A 101 -11.03 1.22 2.67
N GLU A 102 -10.94 1.16 4.00
CA GLU A 102 -11.46 2.25 4.86
C GLU A 102 -10.97 3.65 4.44
N ALA A 103 -9.75 3.76 3.91
CA ALA A 103 -9.18 4.98 3.34
C ALA A 103 -9.85 5.45 2.02
N GLY A 104 -10.40 4.55 1.19
CA GLY A 104 -11.09 4.88 -0.05
C GLY A 104 -12.54 5.29 0.13
N ARG A 105 -13.23 4.69 1.11
CA ARG A 105 -14.55 5.17 1.56
C ARG A 105 -14.43 6.58 2.15
N ALA A 106 -13.43 6.82 2.99
CA ALA A 106 -13.10 8.18 3.45
C ALA A 106 -12.71 9.11 2.28
N GLY A 107 -12.00 8.58 1.28
CA GLY A 107 -11.67 9.29 0.05
C GLY A 107 -12.88 9.78 -0.71
N MET A 108 -13.93 8.96 -0.90
CA MET A 108 -15.18 9.39 -1.55
C MET A 108 -15.91 10.49 -0.77
N VAL A 109 -15.92 10.40 0.57
CA VAL A 109 -16.53 11.40 1.45
C VAL A 109 -15.84 12.76 1.31
N ILE A 110 -14.54 12.79 1.03
CA ILE A 110 -13.78 14.02 0.79
C ILE A 110 -13.89 14.47 -0.68
N LEU A 111 -13.81 13.52 -1.62
CA LEU A 111 -13.73 13.78 -3.06
C LEU A 111 -15.03 14.36 -3.61
N LEU A 112 -16.19 13.86 -3.18
CA LEU A 112 -17.49 14.33 -3.65
C LEU A 112 -17.74 15.82 -3.33
N PRO A 113 -17.62 16.30 -2.07
CA PRO A 113 -17.80 17.72 -1.77
C PRO A 113 -16.69 18.60 -2.37
N LEU A 114 -15.45 18.11 -2.46
CA LEU A 114 -14.37 18.83 -3.12
C LEU A 114 -14.67 19.05 -4.61
N LEU A 115 -15.06 17.99 -5.33
CA LEU A 115 -15.49 18.06 -6.73
C LEU A 115 -16.69 18.98 -6.90
N PHE A 116 -17.71 18.85 -6.06
CA PHE A 116 -18.87 19.72 -6.11
C PHE A 116 -18.47 21.19 -5.96
N THR A 117 -17.57 21.50 -5.03
CA THR A 117 -17.10 22.87 -4.78
C THR A 117 -16.35 23.42 -6.00
N VAL A 118 -15.41 22.64 -6.54
CA VAL A 118 -14.61 23.03 -7.71
C VAL A 118 -15.49 23.20 -8.95
N LEU A 119 -16.39 22.26 -9.22
CA LEU A 119 -17.26 22.30 -10.40
C LEU A 119 -18.23 23.48 -10.34
N ASN A 120 -18.88 23.74 -9.21
CA ASN A 120 -19.79 24.88 -9.11
C ASN A 120 -19.07 26.23 -9.16
N ALA A 121 -17.88 26.33 -8.54
CA ALA A 121 -17.10 27.56 -8.57
C ALA A 121 -16.64 27.94 -9.99
N ASN A 122 -16.40 26.95 -10.86
CA ASN A 122 -15.87 27.20 -12.21
C ASN A 122 -16.96 27.19 -13.29
N LEU A 123 -17.87 26.21 -13.24
CA LEU A 123 -18.84 25.94 -14.31
C LEU A 123 -20.21 26.56 -14.04
N HIS A 124 -20.43 27.19 -12.88
CA HIS A 124 -21.69 27.85 -12.51
C HIS A 124 -22.93 26.96 -12.74
N LEU A 125 -22.78 25.66 -12.47
CA LEU A 125 -23.83 24.68 -12.71
C LEU A 125 -24.97 24.85 -11.69
N PRO A 126 -26.22 24.54 -12.07
CA PRO A 126 -27.27 24.31 -11.09
C PRO A 126 -26.84 23.23 -10.07
N PRO A 127 -27.22 23.33 -8.78
CA PRO A 127 -26.75 22.40 -7.75
C PRO A 127 -26.95 20.91 -8.09
N ALA A 128 -28.09 20.57 -8.69
CA ALA A 128 -28.37 19.20 -9.14
C ALA A 128 -27.40 18.72 -10.23
N ALA A 129 -27.04 19.58 -11.18
CA ALA A 129 -26.08 19.27 -12.23
C ALA A 129 -24.65 19.16 -11.69
N GLY A 130 -24.28 19.99 -10.71
CA GLY A 130 -22.99 19.88 -10.00
C GLY A 130 -22.84 18.55 -9.24
N ILE A 131 -23.89 18.11 -8.54
CA ILE A 131 -23.91 16.80 -7.86
C ILE A 131 -23.80 15.66 -8.88
N ALA A 132 -24.59 15.72 -9.96
CA ALA A 132 -24.56 14.69 -11.00
C ALA A 132 -23.17 14.58 -11.66
N ALA A 133 -22.54 15.72 -11.95
CA ALA A 133 -21.19 15.76 -12.52
C ALA A 133 -20.12 15.21 -11.56
N ALA A 134 -20.21 15.56 -10.26
CA ALA A 134 -19.31 15.02 -9.25
C ALA A 134 -19.45 13.49 -9.13
N LEU A 135 -20.69 12.98 -9.04
CA LEU A 135 -20.96 11.53 -9.00
C LEU A 135 -20.45 10.83 -10.25
N LEU A 136 -20.64 11.44 -11.43
CA LEU A 136 -20.13 10.90 -12.70
C LEU A 136 -18.61 10.73 -12.65
N ILE A 137 -17.86 11.73 -12.17
CA ILE A 137 -16.40 11.66 -12.06
C ILE A 137 -15.98 10.57 -11.05
N VAL A 138 -16.62 10.51 -9.88
CA VAL A 138 -16.34 9.50 -8.85
C VAL A 138 -16.55 8.07 -9.37
N LEU A 139 -17.51 7.86 -10.27
CA LEU A 139 -17.74 6.55 -10.89
C LEU A 139 -16.88 6.30 -12.13
N LEU A 140 -16.57 7.35 -12.89
CA LEU A 140 -15.82 7.25 -14.14
C LEU A 140 -14.38 6.79 -13.89
N VAL A 141 -13.68 7.37 -12.91
CA VAL A 141 -12.29 7.02 -12.62
C VAL A 141 -12.09 5.53 -12.27
N PRO A 142 -12.82 4.93 -11.30
CA PRO A 142 -12.68 3.50 -11.01
C PRO A 142 -13.16 2.62 -12.17
N THR A 143 -14.13 3.09 -12.97
CA THR A 143 -14.57 2.37 -14.18
C THR A 143 -13.47 2.37 -15.25
N LEU A 144 -12.78 3.50 -15.46
CA LEU A 144 -11.62 3.59 -16.36
C LEU A 144 -10.48 2.72 -15.85
N ARG A 145 -10.19 2.74 -14.54
CA ARG A 145 -9.20 1.85 -13.91
C ARG A 145 -9.51 0.38 -14.23
N TRP A 146 -10.76 -0.01 -14.04
CA TRP A 146 -11.23 -1.35 -14.35
C TRP A 146 -11.03 -1.70 -15.82
N LEU A 147 -11.49 -0.85 -16.74
CA LEU A 147 -11.36 -1.08 -18.19
C LEU A 147 -9.90 -1.15 -18.63
N VAL A 148 -9.05 -0.27 -18.13
CA VAL A 148 -7.61 -0.25 -18.46
C VAL A 148 -6.93 -1.51 -17.96
N ILE A 149 -7.12 -1.88 -16.68
CA ILE A 149 -6.45 -3.04 -16.09
C ILE A 149 -7.02 -4.36 -16.64
N ALA A 150 -8.34 -4.51 -16.68
CA ALA A 150 -8.99 -5.75 -17.12
C ALA A 150 -9.01 -5.89 -18.64
N GLY A 151 -9.32 -4.82 -19.36
CA GLY A 151 -9.47 -4.82 -20.82
C GLY A 151 -8.13 -4.94 -21.54
N LEU A 152 -7.11 -4.19 -21.11
CA LEU A 152 -5.76 -4.29 -21.70
C LEU A 152 -4.93 -5.42 -21.08
N ARG A 153 -5.50 -6.17 -20.12
CA ARG A 153 -4.83 -7.28 -19.42
C ARG A 153 -3.44 -6.90 -18.88
N LEU A 154 -3.34 -5.72 -18.27
CA LEU A 154 -2.06 -5.20 -17.80
C LEU A 154 -1.47 -6.13 -16.73
N SER A 155 -0.19 -6.46 -16.88
CA SER A 155 0.60 -7.24 -15.93
C SER A 155 1.76 -6.41 -15.36
N GLY A 156 2.40 -6.95 -14.31
CA GLY A 156 3.61 -6.36 -13.73
C GLY A 156 3.50 -4.86 -13.42
N ALA A 157 4.50 -4.11 -13.87
CA ALA A 157 4.65 -2.68 -13.57
C ALA A 157 3.53 -1.83 -14.17
N ALA A 158 3.09 -2.14 -15.39
CA ALA A 158 2.02 -1.37 -16.06
C ALA A 158 0.72 -1.38 -15.24
N ARG A 159 0.40 -2.52 -14.61
CA ARG A 159 -0.74 -2.64 -13.71
C ARG A 159 -0.58 -1.81 -12.43
N VAL A 160 0.62 -1.79 -11.84
CA VAL A 160 0.91 -0.97 -10.66
C VAL A 160 0.76 0.52 -10.98
N VAL A 161 1.31 0.96 -12.13
CA VAL A 161 1.21 2.35 -12.60
C VAL A 161 -0.25 2.73 -12.87
N ALA A 162 -1.01 1.89 -13.56
CA ALA A 162 -2.43 2.15 -13.83
C ALA A 162 -3.25 2.21 -12.54
N ALA A 163 -3.02 1.28 -11.59
CA ALA A 163 -3.70 1.28 -10.30
C ALA A 163 -3.36 2.52 -9.46
N TRP A 164 -2.10 2.96 -9.48
CA TRP A 164 -1.64 4.18 -8.82
C TRP A 164 -2.29 5.44 -9.42
N LEU A 165 -2.28 5.56 -10.76
CA LEU A 165 -2.78 6.73 -11.48
C LEU A 165 -4.28 6.89 -11.28
N PHE A 166 -5.06 5.81 -11.44
CA PHE A 166 -6.51 5.83 -11.31
C PHE A 166 -7.01 5.47 -9.89
N SER A 167 -6.21 5.77 -8.87
CA SER A 167 -6.63 5.65 -7.48
C SER A 167 -7.36 6.90 -7.00
N ALA A 168 -8.18 6.81 -5.94
CA ALA A 168 -8.74 8.02 -5.32
C ALA A 168 -7.66 9.06 -4.95
N PRO A 169 -6.51 8.71 -4.33
CA PRO A 169 -5.41 9.65 -4.13
C PRO A 169 -4.91 10.31 -5.43
N GLY A 170 -4.79 9.55 -6.52
CA GLY A 170 -4.40 10.11 -7.83
C GLY A 170 -5.41 11.13 -8.36
N THR A 171 -6.71 10.85 -8.17
CA THR A 171 -7.80 11.77 -8.53
C THR A 171 -7.75 13.04 -7.69
N ILE A 172 -7.55 12.91 -6.38
CA ILE A 172 -7.40 14.07 -5.47
C ILE A 172 -6.18 14.90 -5.88
N MET A 173 -5.04 14.27 -6.19
CA MET A 173 -3.84 14.99 -6.62
C MET A 173 -4.06 15.74 -7.92
N ALA A 174 -4.71 15.13 -8.92
CA ALA A 174 -5.03 15.81 -10.17
C ALA A 174 -5.91 17.05 -9.94
N LEU A 175 -6.91 16.96 -9.05
CA LEU A 175 -7.76 18.08 -8.69
C LEU A 175 -6.99 19.18 -7.95
N LEU A 176 -6.18 18.81 -6.96
CA LEU A 176 -5.37 19.77 -6.21
C LEU A 176 -4.38 20.51 -7.12
N LEU A 177 -3.73 19.79 -8.04
CA LEU A 177 -2.85 20.40 -9.05
C LEU A 177 -3.62 21.34 -9.98
N GLY A 178 -4.82 20.97 -10.43
CA GLY A 178 -5.66 21.82 -11.26
C GLY A 178 -6.08 23.11 -10.54
N VAL A 179 -6.55 23.00 -9.28
CA VAL A 179 -6.90 24.16 -8.45
C VAL A 179 -5.68 25.03 -8.17
N PHE A 180 -4.54 24.41 -7.87
CA PHE A 180 -3.28 25.10 -7.63
C PHE A 180 -2.84 25.89 -8.87
N TRP A 181 -2.84 25.25 -10.04
CA TRP A 181 -2.49 25.88 -11.31
C TRP A 181 -3.39 27.07 -11.64
N TRP A 182 -4.70 26.93 -11.45
CA TRP A 182 -5.65 28.01 -11.67
C TRP A 182 -5.42 29.20 -10.74
N ARG A 183 -5.14 28.95 -9.45
CA ARG A 183 -4.82 30.03 -8.48
C ARG A 183 -3.51 30.73 -8.78
N TRP A 184 -2.51 29.98 -9.24
CA TRP A 184 -1.24 30.52 -9.67
C TRP A 184 -1.41 31.47 -10.86
N ASP A 185 -2.15 31.03 -11.89
CA ASP A 185 -2.46 31.84 -13.08
C ASP A 185 -3.28 33.09 -12.75
N SER A 186 -4.18 32.98 -11.77
CA SER A 186 -5.00 34.10 -11.27
C SER A 186 -4.22 35.11 -10.41
N GLY A 187 -2.90 34.95 -10.24
CA GLY A 187 -2.05 35.86 -9.48
C GLY A 187 -2.22 35.79 -7.96
N GLN A 188 -2.80 34.70 -7.43
CA GLN A 188 -3.01 34.48 -5.99
C GLN A 188 -2.27 33.23 -5.49
N PRO A 189 -0.92 33.21 -5.51
CA PRO A 189 -0.17 32.07 -5.01
C PRO A 189 -0.27 31.97 -3.47
N ASP A 190 -0.76 30.84 -2.98
CA ASP A 190 -0.80 30.51 -1.55
C ASP A 190 0.43 29.66 -1.17
N GLY A 191 1.37 30.25 -0.43
CA GLY A 191 2.59 29.58 0.01
C GLY A 191 2.35 28.38 0.95
N LEU A 192 1.28 28.40 1.75
CA LEU A 192 0.91 27.25 2.58
C LEU A 192 0.30 26.14 1.71
N GLY A 193 -0.53 26.52 0.73
CA GLY A 193 -1.06 25.61 -0.28
C GLY A 193 0.04 24.87 -1.05
N LEU A 194 1.12 25.57 -1.41
CA LEU A 194 2.30 24.99 -2.05
C LEU A 194 2.94 23.87 -1.22
N GLY A 195 3.19 24.13 0.07
CA GLY A 195 3.82 23.15 0.96
C GLY A 195 2.97 21.90 1.14
N VAL A 196 1.65 22.07 1.27
CA VAL A 196 0.69 20.96 1.39
C VAL A 196 0.64 20.13 0.11
N VAL A 197 0.52 20.78 -1.06
CA VAL A 197 0.51 20.08 -2.36
C VAL A 197 1.82 19.32 -2.56
N ALA A 198 2.97 19.93 -2.25
CA ALA A 198 4.27 19.27 -2.37
C ALA A 198 4.38 18.03 -1.46
N ALA A 199 3.95 18.12 -0.19
CA ALA A 199 3.97 16.99 0.72
C ALA A 199 3.06 15.84 0.25
N LEU A 200 1.87 16.16 -0.27
CA LEU A 200 0.94 15.16 -0.80
C LEU A 200 1.45 14.54 -2.11
N LEU A 201 2.12 15.31 -2.97
CA LEU A 201 2.79 14.77 -4.15
C LEU A 201 3.91 13.79 -3.78
N LEU A 202 4.75 14.14 -2.80
CA LEU A 202 5.80 13.26 -2.31
C LEU A 202 5.20 11.95 -1.78
N LEU A 203 4.11 12.02 -1.00
CA LEU A 203 3.42 10.83 -0.51
C LEU A 203 2.81 10.02 -1.67
N TRP A 204 2.23 10.67 -2.67
CA TRP A 204 1.64 10.02 -3.83
C TRP A 204 2.68 9.30 -4.69
N PHE A 205 3.83 9.93 -4.95
CA PHE A 205 4.95 9.29 -5.66
C PHE A 205 5.64 8.21 -4.83
N TRP A 206 5.75 8.39 -3.51
CA TRP A 206 6.25 7.36 -2.60
C TRP A 206 5.41 6.08 -2.69
N ARG A 207 4.08 6.18 -2.83
CA ARG A 207 3.21 5.00 -3.03
C ARG A 207 3.51 4.27 -4.34
N LEU A 208 3.79 4.98 -5.43
CA LEU A 208 4.20 4.37 -6.69
C LEU A 208 5.52 3.63 -6.52
N TRP A 209 6.52 4.29 -5.94
CA TRP A 209 7.82 3.70 -5.66
C TRP A 209 7.71 2.43 -4.80
N ALA A 210 6.94 2.49 -3.72
CA ALA A 210 6.71 1.35 -2.84
C ALA A 210 5.99 0.20 -3.56
N GLY A 211 5.01 0.48 -4.42
CA GLY A 211 4.33 -0.53 -5.24
C GLY A 211 5.25 -1.20 -6.26
N LEU A 212 6.11 -0.44 -6.93
CA LEU A 212 7.11 -0.98 -7.86
C LEU A 212 8.16 -1.82 -7.12
N ARG A 213 8.61 -1.39 -5.94
CA ARG A 213 9.52 -2.17 -5.10
C ARG A 213 8.89 -3.47 -4.64
N ALA A 214 7.62 -3.45 -4.23
CA ALA A 214 6.87 -4.65 -3.86
C ALA A 214 6.76 -5.63 -5.04
N LEU A 215 6.52 -5.11 -6.25
CA LEU A 215 6.48 -5.93 -7.46
C LEU A 215 7.83 -6.58 -7.73
N HIS A 216 8.93 -5.82 -7.62
CA HIS A 216 10.27 -6.35 -7.82
C HIS A 216 10.58 -7.50 -6.85
N LYS A 217 10.17 -7.39 -5.57
CA LYS A 217 10.30 -8.50 -4.60
C LYS A 217 9.58 -9.77 -5.08
N VAL A 218 8.37 -9.65 -5.63
CA VAL A 218 7.62 -10.81 -6.16
C VAL A 218 8.34 -11.43 -7.34
N GLU A 219 8.78 -10.61 -8.28
CA GLU A 219 9.49 -11.07 -9.47
C GLU A 219 10.81 -11.77 -9.10
N SER A 220 11.57 -11.22 -8.13
CA SER A 220 12.80 -11.86 -7.64
C SER A 220 12.53 -13.17 -6.90
N SER A 221 11.48 -13.26 -6.09
CA SER A 221 11.15 -14.51 -5.37
C SER A 221 10.64 -15.61 -6.30
N ASN A 222 9.99 -15.25 -7.42
CA ASN A 222 9.52 -16.23 -8.39
C ASN A 222 10.63 -16.70 -9.35
N ALA A 223 11.69 -15.92 -9.55
CA ALA A 223 12.82 -16.30 -10.40
C ALA A 223 13.80 -17.29 -9.72
N VAL A 224 13.67 -17.47 -8.40
CA VAL A 224 14.51 -18.38 -7.59
C VAL A 224 13.87 -19.77 -7.42
N ASN A 225 12.62 -19.94 -7.85
CA ASN A 225 11.90 -21.23 -7.91
C ASN A 225 11.81 -21.74 -9.34
#